data_AF-A0A3P1VDU5-F1
#
_entry.id   AF-A0A3P1VDU5-F1
#
_cell.length_a   1.000
_cell.length_b   1.000
_cell.length_c   1.000
_cell.angle_alpha   90.00
_cell.angle_beta   90.00
_cell.angle_gamma   90.00
#
_symmetry.space_group_name_H-M   'P 1'
#
loop_
_entity.id
_entity.type
_entity.pdbx_description
1 polymer ?
#
loop_
_entity_poly.entity_id
_entity_poly.type
_entity_poly.pdbx_seq_one_letter_code
_entity_poly.pdbx_strand_id
1 'polypeptide(L)'
;MENNEQSKDKRLIMLRIAYVSLLILLLSLVWAWMGSVILFLSIFSFGIPLIFIALPIAGLMMFNLKSNKAIFWGFICSLTPFVYLLPSAGYFPLERVSDSAGHVEQVSSGLSIAILLTSVVFFVVSTMSFFYCRSAYELK
;
A
#
# COMPACT_ATOMS: atom_id res chain seq x y z
N MET A 1 25.86 19.78 15.59
CA MET A 1 24.45 19.30 15.74
C MET A 1 23.63 19.58 14.49
N GLU A 2 23.80 20.74 13.84
CA GLU A 2 23.12 21.16 12.60
C GLU A 2 23.24 20.16 11.41
N ASN A 3 24.43 19.58 11.19
CA ASN A 3 24.63 18.56 10.13
C ASN A 3 23.81 17.27 10.34
N ASN A 4 23.41 16.94 11.57
CA ASN A 4 22.70 15.70 11.87
C ASN A 4 21.19 15.84 11.65
N GLU A 5 20.61 17.00 11.99
CA GLU A 5 19.21 17.30 11.69
C GLU A 5 18.96 17.46 10.20
N GLN A 6 19.84 18.18 9.49
CA GLN A 6 19.73 18.34 8.04
C GLN A 6 19.88 17.00 7.29
N SER A 7 20.66 16.06 7.81
CA SER A 7 20.75 14.69 7.28
C SER A 7 19.46 13.91 7.54
N LYS A 8 18.84 14.08 8.71
CA LYS A 8 17.61 13.39 9.07
C LYS A 8 16.43 13.80 8.19
N ASP A 9 16.30 15.09 7.91
CA ASP A 9 15.21 15.63 7.08
C ASP A 9 15.33 15.15 5.62
N LYS A 10 16.54 15.12 5.07
CA LYS A 10 16.78 14.60 3.71
C LYS A 10 16.36 13.13 3.58
N ARG A 11 16.69 12.31 4.59
CA ARG A 11 16.28 10.89 4.62
C ARG A 11 14.77 10.73 4.73
N LEU A 12 14.09 11.56 5.53
CA LEU A 12 12.64 11.53 5.67
C LEU A 12 11.93 11.88 4.35
N ILE A 13 12.44 12.90 3.65
CA ILE A 13 11.94 13.28 2.31
C ILE A 13 12.13 12.12 1.33
N MET A 14 13.32 11.50 1.30
CA MET A 14 13.60 10.36 0.42
C MET A 14 12.68 9.16 0.72
N LEU A 15 12.46 8.83 1.99
CA LEU A 15 11.52 7.78 2.43
C LEU A 15 10.09 8.09 1.99
N ARG A 16 9.64 9.34 2.15
CA ARG A 16 8.31 9.78 1.71
C ARG A 16 8.13 9.63 0.20
N ILE A 17 9.13 10.04 -0.59
CA ILE A 17 9.09 9.90 -2.06
C ILE A 17 9.02 8.41 -2.43
N ALA A 18 9.90 7.58 -1.87
CA ALA A 18 9.91 6.14 -2.12
C ALA A 18 8.57 5.48 -1.77
N TYR A 19 7.98 5.86 -0.62
CA TYR A 19 6.67 5.38 -0.20
C TYR A 19 5.58 5.77 -1.22
N VAL A 20 5.52 7.03 -1.65
CA VAL A 20 4.54 7.51 -2.63
C VAL A 20 4.70 6.83 -3.98
N SER A 21 5.93 6.68 -4.47
CA SER A 21 6.20 6.03 -5.75
C SER A 21 5.78 4.56 -5.73
N LEU A 22 6.10 3.82 -4.66
CA LEU A 22 5.68 2.43 -4.50
C LEU A 22 4.17 2.30 -4.32
N LEU A 23 3.54 3.24 -3.61
CA LEU A 23 2.09 3.29 -3.46
C LEU A 23 1.40 3.45 -4.82
N ILE A 24 1.86 4.39 -5.66
CA ILE A 24 1.29 4.61 -7.00
C ILE A 24 1.49 3.36 -7.88
N LEU A 25 2.67 2.75 -7.83
CA LEU A 25 2.96 1.53 -8.59
C LEU A 25 2.05 0.37 -8.14
N LEU A 26 1.92 0.17 -6.83
CA LEU A 26 1.07 -0.87 -6.25
C LEU A 26 -0.39 -0.67 -6.64
N LEU A 27 -0.91 0.56 -6.53
CA LEU A 27 -2.28 0.88 -6.94
C LEU A 27 -2.51 0.63 -8.43
N SER A 28 -1.54 0.99 -9.28
CA SER A 28 -1.60 0.74 -10.73
C SER A 28 -1.63 -0.76 -11.05
N LEU A 29 -0.84 -1.57 -10.34
CA LEU A 29 -0.80 -3.02 -10.51
C LEU A 29 -2.09 -3.70 -10.00
N VAL A 30 -2.62 -3.27 -8.85
CA VAL A 30 -3.90 -3.74 -8.33
C VAL A 30 -5.04 -3.37 -9.27
N TRP A 31 -5.00 -2.19 -9.87
CA TRP A 31 -5.96 -1.77 -10.89
C TRP A 31 -5.88 -2.66 -12.15
N ALA A 32 -4.68 -2.98 -12.61
CA ALA A 32 -4.49 -3.88 -13.75
C ALA A 32 -4.99 -5.32 -13.45
N TRP A 33 -4.93 -5.73 -12.19
CA TRP A 33 -5.41 -7.05 -11.75
C TRP A 33 -6.94 -7.13 -11.63
N MET A 34 -7.54 -6.22 -10.86
CA MET A 34 -8.93 -6.31 -10.40
C MET A 34 -9.78 -5.07 -10.70
N GLY A 35 -9.27 -4.09 -11.44
CA GLY A 35 -9.89 -2.75 -11.59
C GLY A 35 -11.35 -2.78 -12.04
N SER A 36 -11.69 -3.61 -13.02
CA SER A 36 -13.07 -3.75 -13.51
C SER A 36 -14.02 -4.32 -12.44
N VAL A 37 -13.57 -5.32 -11.69
CA VAL A 37 -14.33 -5.96 -10.61
C VAL A 37 -14.51 -4.98 -9.44
N ILE A 38 -13.47 -4.22 -9.12
CA ILE A 38 -13.49 -3.18 -8.09
C ILE A 38 -14.51 -2.09 -8.43
N LEU A 39 -14.52 -1.61 -9.68
CA LEU A 39 -15.47 -0.61 -10.14
C LEU A 39 -16.90 -1.14 -10.10
N PHE A 40 -17.11 -2.36 -10.60
CA PHE A 40 -18.42 -2.99 -10.60
C PHE A 40 -18.96 -3.12 -9.17
N LEU A 41 -18.21 -3.75 -8.27
CA LEU A 41 -18.60 -3.87 -6.86
C LEU A 41 -18.85 -2.50 -6.21
N SER A 42 -17.99 -1.52 -6.49
CA SER A 42 -18.12 -0.17 -5.94
C SER A 42 -19.43 0.50 -6.34
N ILE A 43 -19.96 0.27 -7.54
CA ILE A 43 -21.26 0.83 -7.95
C ILE A 43 -22.39 0.25 -7.09
N PHE A 44 -22.37 -1.06 -6.83
CA PHE A 44 -23.42 -1.73 -6.04
C PHE A 44 -23.30 -1.49 -4.53
N SER A 45 -22.07 -1.35 -4.03
CA SER A 45 -21.79 -1.21 -2.61
C SER A 45 -21.46 0.23 -2.21
N PHE A 46 -21.91 1.24 -2.97
CA PHE A 46 -21.70 2.66 -2.70
C PHE A 46 -20.22 3.05 -2.42
N GLY A 47 -19.27 2.47 -3.17
CA GLY A 47 -17.86 2.85 -3.15
C GLY A 47 -17.00 2.18 -2.08
N ILE A 48 -17.55 1.28 -1.26
CA ILE A 48 -16.82 0.61 -0.17
C ILE A 48 -15.49 -0.05 -0.62
N PRO A 49 -15.43 -0.86 -1.70
CA PRO A 49 -14.19 -1.48 -2.19
C PRO A 49 -13.11 -0.45 -2.54
N LEU A 50 -13.52 0.69 -3.10
CA LEU A 50 -12.63 1.78 -3.46
C LEU A 50 -11.97 2.41 -2.22
N ILE A 51 -12.72 2.54 -1.13
CA ILE A 51 -12.20 3.03 0.15
C ILE A 51 -11.15 2.06 0.71
N PHE A 52 -11.40 0.75 0.67
CA PHE A 52 -10.45 -0.26 1.12
C PHE A 52 -9.15 -0.27 0.32
N ILE A 53 -9.21 0.00 -0.99
CA ILE A 53 -8.02 0.09 -1.84
C ILE A 53 -7.28 1.41 -1.65
N ALA A 54 -8.00 2.48 -1.33
CA ALA A 54 -7.43 3.79 -1.03
C ALA A 54 -6.84 3.90 0.38
N LEU A 55 -7.14 2.98 1.30
CA LEU A 55 -6.62 2.98 2.68
C LEU A 55 -5.10 3.17 2.80
N PRO A 56 -4.23 2.57 1.96
CA PRO A 56 -2.78 2.77 2.02
C PRO A 56 -2.35 4.23 1.79
N ILE A 57 -3.20 5.07 1.19
CA ILE A 57 -3.01 6.53 1.07
C ILE A 57 -3.06 7.17 2.46
N ALA A 58 -3.93 6.71 3.36
CA ALA A 58 -3.96 7.17 4.75
C ALA A 58 -2.65 6.84 5.49
N GLY A 59 -1.84 5.90 4.99
CA GLY A 59 -0.49 5.67 5.50
C GLY A 59 0.44 6.88 5.37
N LEU A 60 0.15 7.85 4.49
CA LEU A 60 0.88 9.12 4.42
C LEU A 60 0.76 9.96 5.70
N MET A 61 -0.23 9.66 6.56
CA MET A 61 -0.35 10.28 7.88
C MET A 61 0.92 10.07 8.72
N MET A 62 1.68 8.99 8.51
CA MET A 62 2.96 8.73 9.19
C MET A 62 3.97 9.88 9.00
N PHE A 63 3.96 10.54 7.83
CA PHE A 63 4.92 11.60 7.50
C PHE A 63 4.39 13.01 7.79
N ASN A 64 3.07 13.19 7.83
CA ASN A 64 2.44 14.51 7.95
C ASN A 64 2.02 14.82 9.39
N LEU A 65 1.59 13.81 10.16
CA LEU A 65 1.13 14.00 11.54
C LEU A 65 2.20 13.53 12.52
N LYS A 66 2.80 14.47 13.24
CA LYS A 66 3.81 14.23 14.31
C LYS A 66 3.18 13.66 15.59
N SER A 67 2.33 12.65 15.47
CA SER A 67 1.61 12.03 16.59
C SER A 67 1.82 10.52 16.59
N ASN A 68 2.12 9.94 17.75
CA ASN A 68 2.34 8.50 17.89
C ASN A 68 1.13 7.69 17.40
N LYS A 69 -0.08 8.20 17.69
CA LYS A 69 -1.34 7.60 17.20
C LYS A 69 -1.41 7.63 15.68
N ALA A 70 -1.05 8.75 15.04
CA ALA A 70 -1.11 8.88 13.60
C ALA A 70 -0.05 8.01 12.89
N ILE A 71 1.13 7.85 13.49
CA ILE A 71 2.16 6.94 12.97
C ILE A 71 1.68 5.49 13.04
N PHE A 72 1.09 5.09 14.17
CA PHE A 72 0.57 3.74 14.35
C PHE A 72 -0.61 3.43 13.42
N TRP A 73 -1.61 4.32 13.37
CA TRP A 73 -2.75 4.16 12.46
C TRP A 73 -2.34 4.21 10.99
N GLY A 74 -1.40 5.11 10.63
CA GLY A 74 -0.85 5.17 9.28
C GLY A 74 -0.16 3.87 8.88
N PHE A 75 0.59 3.24 9.78
CA PHE A 75 1.21 1.94 9.53
C PHE A 75 0.19 0.81 9.40
N ILE A 76 -0.87 0.80 10.20
CA ILE A 76 -1.97 -0.16 10.01
C ILE A 76 -2.63 0.03 8.64
N CYS A 77 -2.88 1.28 8.25
CA CYS A 77 -3.47 1.57 6.94
C CYS A 77 -2.56 1.15 5.77
N SER A 78 -1.24 1.26 5.90
CA SER A 78 -0.29 0.80 4.88
C SER A 78 -0.16 -0.72 4.81
N LEU A 79 -0.59 -1.47 5.83
CA LEU A 79 -0.67 -2.93 5.82
C LEU A 79 -1.88 -3.48 5.07
N THR A 80 -2.88 -2.65 4.79
CA THR A 80 -4.11 -3.04 4.06
C THR A 80 -3.85 -3.86 2.79
N PRO A 81 -2.81 -3.58 1.98
CA PRO A 81 -2.52 -4.38 0.79
C PRO A 81 -2.29 -5.86 1.06
N PHE A 82 -1.69 -6.19 2.20
CA PHE A 82 -1.46 -7.58 2.58
C PHE A 82 -2.74 -8.31 2.91
N VAL A 83 -3.75 -7.61 3.44
CA VAL A 83 -5.01 -8.24 3.84
C VAL A 83 -5.73 -8.86 2.63
N TYR A 84 -5.69 -8.20 1.46
CA TYR A 84 -6.31 -8.73 0.24
C TYR A 84 -5.34 -9.54 -0.63
N LEU A 85 -4.03 -9.34 -0.52
CA LEU A 85 -3.03 -10.10 -1.27
C LEU A 85 -2.69 -11.46 -0.66
N LEU A 86 -2.64 -11.58 0.68
CA LEU A 86 -2.27 -12.83 1.35
C LEU A 86 -3.19 -14.01 0.99
N PRO A 87 -4.53 -13.87 1.00
CA PRO A 87 -5.42 -14.94 0.58
C PRO A 87 -5.23 -15.32 -0.89
N SER A 88 -4.91 -14.32 -1.72
CA SER A 88 -4.77 -14.47 -3.16
C SER A 88 -3.42 -15.08 -3.56
N ALA A 89 -2.38 -14.92 -2.73
CA ALA A 89 -1.05 -15.51 -2.97
C ALA A 89 -1.04 -17.05 -2.89
N GLY A 90 -2.06 -17.67 -2.28
CA GLY A 90 -2.24 -19.12 -2.27
C GLY A 90 -2.64 -19.71 -3.64
N TYR A 91 -3.08 -18.86 -4.57
CA TYR A 91 -3.47 -19.22 -5.93
C TYR A 91 -2.50 -18.52 -6.89
N PHE A 92 -1.47 -19.25 -7.32
CA PHE A 92 -0.47 -18.74 -8.27
C PHE A 92 -0.58 -19.45 -9.62
N PRO A 93 -0.67 -18.72 -10.76
CA PRO A 93 -0.73 -17.27 -10.92
C PRO A 93 -1.98 -16.66 -10.27
N LEU A 94 -1.93 -15.36 -9.91
CA LEU A 94 -3.07 -14.70 -9.28
C LEU A 94 -4.32 -14.86 -10.15
N GLU A 95 -5.43 -15.12 -9.50
CA GLU A 95 -6.70 -15.32 -10.17
C GLU A 95 -7.53 -14.04 -10.15
N ARG A 96 -8.35 -13.84 -11.19
CA ARG A 96 -9.34 -12.76 -11.24
C ARG A 96 -10.67 -13.29 -11.75
N VAL A 97 -11.76 -12.70 -11.27
CA VAL A 97 -13.09 -12.97 -11.82
C VAL A 97 -13.19 -12.29 -13.19
N SER A 98 -13.39 -13.07 -14.24
CA SER A 98 -13.45 -12.59 -15.63
C SER A 98 -14.86 -12.17 -16.03
N ASP A 99 -15.89 -12.84 -15.49
CA ASP A 99 -17.28 -12.60 -15.88
C ASP A 99 -18.23 -12.58 -14.67
N SER A 100 -19.35 -11.88 -14.84
CA SER A 100 -20.52 -11.80 -13.97
C SER A 100 -21.12 -13.17 -13.60
N ALA A 101 -20.84 -14.21 -14.38
CA ALA A 101 -21.18 -15.60 -14.08
C ALA A 101 -20.24 -16.27 -13.05
N GLY A 102 -19.18 -15.58 -12.60
CA GLY A 102 -18.22 -16.07 -11.60
C GLY A 102 -17.06 -16.89 -12.18
N HIS A 103 -16.87 -16.90 -13.50
CA HIS A 103 -15.73 -17.56 -14.13
C HIS A 103 -14.42 -16.90 -13.71
N VAL A 104 -13.43 -17.72 -13.38
CA VAL A 104 -12.12 -17.29 -12.90
C VAL A 104 -11.10 -17.45 -14.03
N GLU A 105 -10.33 -16.39 -14.29
CA GLU A 105 -9.20 -16.40 -15.22
C GLU A 105 -7.90 -16.22 -14.45
N GLN A 106 -6.87 -16.93 -14.91
CA GLN A 106 -5.50 -16.70 -14.45
C GLN A 106 -4.95 -15.42 -15.05
N VAL A 107 -4.40 -14.59 -14.19
CA VAL A 107 -3.66 -13.40 -14.57
C VAL A 107 -2.30 -13.82 -15.11
N SER A 108 -1.74 -13.04 -16.04
CA SER A 108 -0.37 -13.25 -16.52
C SER A 108 0.61 -13.41 -15.34
N SER A 109 1.44 -14.45 -15.39
CA SER A 109 2.45 -14.75 -14.37
C SER A 109 3.38 -13.54 -14.11
N GLY A 110 3.67 -12.75 -15.15
CA GLY A 110 4.47 -11.53 -15.02
C GLY A 110 3.81 -10.47 -14.14
N LEU A 111 2.50 -10.25 -14.32
CA LEU A 111 1.76 -9.28 -13.49
C LEU A 111 1.63 -9.79 -12.05
N SER A 112 1.41 -11.09 -11.86
CA SER A 112 1.35 -11.73 -10.53
C SER A 112 2.65 -11.55 -9.75
N ILE A 113 3.80 -11.81 -10.38
CA ILE A 113 5.13 -11.60 -9.77
C ILE A 113 5.35 -10.12 -9.47
N ALA A 114 4.99 -9.22 -10.39
CA ALA A 114 5.16 -7.78 -10.20
C ALA A 114 4.35 -7.26 -9.00
N ILE A 115 3.11 -7.74 -8.82
CA ILE A 115 2.27 -7.41 -7.68
C ILE A 115 2.95 -7.87 -6.38
N LEU A 116 3.26 -9.16 -6.26
CA LEU A 116 3.85 -9.72 -5.04
C LEU A 116 5.17 -9.03 -4.67
N LEU A 117 6.06 -8.83 -5.64
CA LEU A 117 7.35 -8.18 -5.42
C LEU A 117 7.18 -6.72 -4.98
N THR A 118 6.29 -5.98 -5.66
CA THR A 118 6.00 -4.58 -5.29
C THR A 118 5.41 -4.50 -3.88
N SER A 119 4.55 -5.43 -3.49
CA SER A 119 3.96 -5.48 -2.15
C SER A 119 5.00 -5.75 -1.06
N VAL A 120 5.92 -6.68 -1.28
CA VAL A 120 7.03 -6.96 -0.34
C VAL A 120 7.91 -5.71 -0.20
N VAL A 121 8.28 -5.07 -1.30
CA VAL A 121 9.10 -3.85 -1.27
C VAL A 121 8.35 -2.70 -0.57
N PHE A 122 7.06 -2.53 -0.84
CA PHE A 122 6.22 -1.54 -0.17
C PHE A 122 6.13 -1.78 1.33
N PHE A 123 6.03 -3.02 1.78
CA PHE A 123 6.07 -3.37 3.20
C PHE A 123 7.37 -2.96 3.86
N VAL A 124 8.51 -3.35 3.27
CA VAL A 124 9.83 -3.01 3.80
C VAL A 124 9.98 -1.49 3.93
N VAL A 125 9.59 -0.73 2.90
CA VAL A 125 9.63 0.74 2.93
C VAL A 125 8.67 1.32 3.96
N SER A 126 7.47 0.76 4.11
CA SER A 126 6.51 1.19 5.13
C SER A 126 7.02 0.92 6.56
N THR A 127 7.65 -0.22 6.81
CA THR A 127 8.23 -0.57 8.11
C THR A 127 9.41 0.33 8.44
N MET A 128 10.30 0.57 7.46
CA MET A 128 11.39 1.54 7.58
C MET A 128 10.86 2.94 7.90
N SER A 129 9.80 3.37 7.21
CA SER A 129 9.15 4.67 7.43
C SER A 129 8.56 4.77 8.83
N PHE A 130 7.90 3.72 9.32
CA PHE A 130 7.36 3.66 10.68
C PHE A 130 8.44 3.84 11.74
N PHE A 131 9.53 3.06 11.66
CA PHE A 131 10.63 3.15 12.62
C PHE A 131 11.31 4.52 12.57
N TYR A 132 11.51 5.05 11.37
CA TYR A 132 12.16 6.34 11.18
C TYR A 132 11.30 7.50 11.70
N CYS A 133 10.00 7.53 11.36
CA CYS A 133 9.06 8.53 11.87
C CYS A 133 8.93 8.45 13.40
N ARG A 134 8.88 7.24 13.97
CA ARG A 134 8.83 7.05 15.42
C ARG A 134 10.10 7.54 16.13
N SER A 135 11.27 7.36 15.53
CA SER A 135 12.54 7.84 16.08
C SER A 135 12.78 9.33 15.85
N ALA A 136 12.22 9.91 14.78
CA ALA A 136 12.43 11.30 14.38
C ALA A 136 11.49 12.27 15.10
N TYR A 137 10.27 11.84 15.41
CA TYR A 137 9.38 12.64 16.24
C TYR A 137 9.71 12.36 17.70
N GLU A 138 10.13 13.38 18.43
CA GLU A 138 10.24 13.34 19.90
C GLU A 138 8.82 13.26 20.48
N LEU A 139 8.27 12.06 20.46
CA LEU A 139 6.91 11.79 20.93
C LEU A 139 6.91 11.87 22.46
N LYS A 140 6.46 13.02 22.99
CA LYS A 140 6.06 13.16 24.39
C LYS A 140 4.82 12.33 24.69
#